data_AF-A0A537A8U4-F1
#
_entry.id   AF-A0A537A8U4-F1
#
_cell.length_a   1.000
_cell.length_b   1.000
_cell.length_c   1.000
_cell.angle_alpha   90.00
_cell.angle_beta   90.00
_cell.angle_gamma   90.00
#
_symmetry.space_group_name_H-M   'P 1'
#
loop_
_entity.id
_entity.type
_entity.pdbx_description
1 polymer ?
#
loop_
_entity_poly.entity_id
_entity_poly.type
_entity_poly.pdbx_seq_one_letter_code
_entity_poly.pdbx_strand_id
1 'polypeptide(L)'
;MPQTRVTVVEINPGVVTAARRYFHFPQEDARLEIVIGDGAEVVPQRPASCDVLVVDGFVDGSPAKDLCTRSFYDSAFAALRPGGVMVANFMSDDKRIETYCGRIEDSFGRNPALLLAEEEDNVIAFALRGGPRRIPWAELKGRARAAQRLFDLPLEECLADLRRRNSHTAQFLTL
;
A
#
# COMPACT_ATOMS: atom_id res chain seq x y z
N MET A 1 -12.26 -2.18 11.69
CA MET A 1 -11.50 -1.21 12.50
C MET A 1 -12.35 0.03 12.72
N PRO A 2 -12.98 0.23 13.89
CA PRO A 2 -14.00 1.27 14.07
C PRO A 2 -13.44 2.68 14.25
N GLN A 3 -12.15 2.83 14.57
CA GLN A 3 -11.52 4.14 14.86
C GLN A 3 -10.71 4.70 13.69
N THR A 4 -10.61 3.97 12.57
CA THR A 4 -9.83 4.41 11.41
C THR A 4 -10.52 5.58 10.72
N ARG A 5 -9.74 6.62 10.39
CA ARG A 5 -10.14 7.69 9.47
C ARG A 5 -9.54 7.41 8.10
N VAL A 6 -10.36 7.48 7.06
CA VAL A 6 -10.03 7.14 5.68
C VAL A 6 -10.35 8.35 4.83
N THR A 7 -9.37 8.77 4.02
CA THR A 7 -9.62 9.66 2.90
C THR A 7 -9.41 8.87 1.61
N VAL A 8 -10.42 8.82 0.76
CA VAL A 8 -10.34 8.23 -0.58
C VAL A 8 -10.08 9.35 -1.58
N VAL A 9 -9.07 9.19 -2.44
CA VAL A 9 -8.84 10.06 -3.58
C VAL A 9 -9.20 9.28 -4.84
N GLU A 10 -10.22 9.74 -5.56
CA GLU A 10 -10.74 9.06 -6.76
C GLU A 10 -10.85 10.08 -7.90
N ILE A 11 -10.25 9.76 -9.06
CA ILE A 11 -10.21 10.68 -10.20
C ILE A 11 -11.55 10.78 -10.91
N ASN A 12 -12.32 9.69 -10.93
CA ASN A 12 -13.59 9.58 -11.64
C ASN A 12 -14.79 9.64 -10.68
N PRO A 13 -15.55 10.75 -10.63
CA PRO A 13 -16.73 10.86 -9.77
C PRO A 13 -17.83 9.83 -10.11
N GLY A 14 -17.81 9.27 -11.32
CA GLY A 14 -18.67 8.18 -11.74
C GLY A 14 -18.42 6.88 -10.95
N VAL A 15 -17.18 6.59 -10.56
CA VAL A 15 -16.83 5.43 -9.72
C VAL A 15 -17.48 5.56 -8.36
N VAL A 16 -17.37 6.73 -7.71
CA VAL A 16 -18.02 7.00 -6.42
C VAL A 16 -19.54 6.88 -6.53
N THR A 17 -20.11 7.40 -7.62
CA THR A 17 -21.55 7.28 -7.88
C THR A 17 -22.00 5.82 -8.01
N ALA A 18 -21.25 5.02 -8.78
CA ALA A 18 -21.52 3.60 -8.95
C ALA A 18 -21.33 2.81 -7.64
N ALA A 19 -20.26 3.07 -6.89
CA ALA A 19 -19.98 2.47 -5.59
C ALA A 19 -21.13 2.68 -4.60
N ARG A 20 -21.66 3.91 -4.53
CA ARG A 20 -22.81 4.25 -3.67
C ARG A 20 -24.09 3.55 -4.13
N ARG A 21 -24.34 3.54 -5.44
CA ARG A 21 -25.59 3.01 -6.01
C ARG A 21 -25.68 1.49 -5.98
N TYR A 22 -24.57 0.80 -6.24
CA TYR A 22 -24.56 -0.64 -6.51
C TYR A 22 -23.80 -1.46 -5.46
N PHE A 23 -22.89 -0.84 -4.71
CA PHE A 23 -22.00 -1.56 -3.77
C PHE A 23 -22.17 -1.09 -2.31
N HIS A 24 -23.25 -0.35 -2.01
CA HIS A 24 -23.56 0.16 -0.67
C HIS A 24 -22.42 0.99 -0.04
N PHE A 25 -21.60 1.65 -0.87
CA PHE A 25 -20.54 2.51 -0.38
C PHE A 25 -21.13 3.66 0.47
N PRO A 26 -20.63 3.90 1.69
CA PRO A 26 -21.26 4.83 2.61
C PRO A 26 -21.14 6.30 2.16
N GLN A 27 -21.95 7.16 2.78
CA GLN A 27 -21.77 8.60 2.70
C GLN A 27 -20.57 9.02 3.56
N GLU A 28 -20.03 10.20 3.27
CA GLU A 28 -18.96 10.80 4.07
C GLU A 28 -19.44 11.12 5.49
N ASP A 29 -18.55 10.96 6.45
CA ASP A 29 -18.78 11.24 7.87
C ASP A 29 -17.47 11.74 8.53
N ALA A 30 -17.41 11.80 9.86
CA ALA A 30 -16.19 12.24 10.55
C ALA A 30 -14.96 11.34 10.30
N ARG A 31 -15.16 10.14 9.76
CA ARG A 31 -14.13 9.12 9.50
C ARG A 31 -13.94 8.84 8.01
N LEU A 32 -14.88 9.14 7.14
CA LEU A 32 -14.74 8.97 5.69
C LEU A 32 -14.82 10.33 4.97
N GLU A 33 -13.76 10.67 4.25
CA GLU A 33 -13.69 11.80 3.32
C GLU A 33 -13.44 11.27 1.90
N ILE A 34 -14.10 11.85 0.89
CA ILE A 34 -13.89 11.52 -0.52
C ILE A 34 -13.44 12.79 -1.25
N VAL A 35 -12.25 12.73 -1.83
CA VAL A 35 -11.69 13.80 -2.64
C VAL A 35 -11.75 13.36 -4.10
N ILE A 36 -12.53 14.06 -4.92
CA ILE A 36 -12.51 13.86 -6.37
C ILE A 36 -11.30 14.60 -6.95
N GLY A 37 -10.34 13.87 -7.50
CA GLY A 37 -9.13 14.44 -8.06
C GLY A 37 -8.06 13.39 -8.38
N ASP A 38 -7.00 13.85 -9.04
CA ASP A 38 -5.85 13.00 -9.32
C ASP A 38 -5.01 12.76 -8.05
N GLY A 39 -4.76 11.50 -7.71
CA GLY A 39 -3.88 11.13 -6.60
C GLY A 39 -2.48 11.73 -6.74
N ALA A 40 -1.95 11.86 -7.96
CA ALA A 40 -0.65 12.45 -8.22
C ALA A 40 -0.60 13.96 -7.91
N GLU A 41 -1.74 14.65 -7.94
CA GLU A 41 -1.85 16.06 -7.60
C GLU A 41 -2.24 16.29 -6.13
N VAL A 42 -3.08 15.41 -5.58
CA VAL A 42 -3.63 15.55 -4.22
C VAL A 42 -2.61 15.13 -3.14
N VAL A 43 -1.88 14.03 -3.35
CA VAL A 43 -0.92 13.52 -2.33
C VAL A 43 0.17 14.53 -1.98
N PRO A 44 0.82 15.23 -2.94
CA PRO A 44 1.83 16.25 -2.64
C PRO A 44 1.34 17.40 -1.74
N GLN A 45 0.02 17.68 -1.74
CA GLN A 45 -0.57 18.78 -0.97
C GLN A 45 -0.85 18.39 0.49
N ARG A 46 -0.59 17.14 0.89
CA ARG A 46 -0.99 16.58 2.20
C ARG A 46 0.21 15.98 2.94
N PRO A 47 1.25 16.75 3.28
CA PRO A 47 2.38 16.23 4.05
C PRO A 47 1.96 15.78 5.46
N ALA A 48 2.55 14.69 5.95
CA ALA A 48 2.32 14.11 7.28
C ALA A 48 0.84 13.89 7.65
N SER A 49 -0.02 13.59 6.67
CA SER A 49 -1.47 13.47 6.85
C SER A 49 -1.95 12.07 7.22
N CYS A 50 -1.18 11.02 6.92
CA CYS A 50 -1.62 9.63 7.08
C CYS A 50 -0.57 8.71 7.71
N ASP A 51 -1.03 7.67 8.40
CA ASP A 51 -0.17 6.59 8.93
C ASP A 51 0.01 5.47 7.89
N VAL A 52 -0.98 5.31 7.00
CA VAL A 52 -0.96 4.36 5.89
C VAL A 52 -1.41 5.09 4.63
N LEU A 53 -0.65 4.95 3.54
CA LEU A 53 -1.04 5.41 2.21
C LEU A 53 -1.20 4.18 1.31
N VAL A 54 -2.42 3.94 0.82
CA VAL A 54 -2.69 2.86 -0.14
C VAL A 54 -2.73 3.45 -1.54
N VAL A 55 -1.90 2.94 -2.43
CA VAL A 55 -1.83 3.36 -3.84
C VAL A 55 -2.36 2.22 -4.70
N ASP A 56 -3.59 2.39 -5.17
CA ASP A 56 -4.33 1.41 -5.97
C ASP A 56 -5.02 2.12 -7.15
N GLY A 57 -4.22 2.73 -8.01
CA GLY A 57 -4.70 3.53 -9.14
C GLY A 57 -4.29 2.92 -10.47
N PHE A 58 -5.29 2.57 -11.29
CA PHE A 58 -5.09 1.91 -12.57
C PHE A 58 -5.78 2.66 -13.71
N VAL A 59 -5.15 2.64 -14.88
CA VAL A 59 -5.71 3.14 -16.15
C VAL A 59 -5.49 2.05 -17.20
N ASP A 60 -6.57 1.62 -17.85
CA ASP A 60 -6.57 0.57 -18.88
C ASP A 60 -5.85 -0.72 -18.47
N GLY A 61 -6.04 -1.16 -17.22
CA GLY A 61 -5.44 -2.39 -16.69
C GLY A 61 -3.95 -2.29 -16.35
N SER A 62 -3.38 -1.08 -16.30
CA SER A 62 -2.01 -0.84 -15.86
C SER A 62 -1.97 0.18 -14.73
N PRO A 63 -0.97 0.12 -13.81
CA PRO A 63 -0.76 1.17 -12.83
C PRO A 63 -0.67 2.55 -13.50
N ALA A 64 -1.38 3.52 -12.95
CA ALA A 64 -1.39 4.88 -13.48
C ALA A 64 0.03 5.45 -13.47
N LYS A 65 0.51 5.90 -14.64
CA LYS A 65 1.92 6.27 -14.84
C LYS A 65 2.38 7.37 -13.87
N ASP A 66 1.52 8.33 -13.58
CA ASP A 66 1.82 9.46 -12.71
C ASP A 66 2.01 9.04 -11.24
N LEU A 67 1.30 8.00 -10.82
CA LEU A 67 1.46 7.35 -9.50
C LEU A 67 2.70 6.44 -9.43
N CYS A 68 3.42 6.24 -10.53
CA CYS A 68 4.62 5.40 -10.59
C CYS A 68 5.92 6.20 -10.78
N THR A 69 5.86 7.52 -10.62
CA THR A 69 7.01 8.42 -10.78
C THR A 69 7.82 8.55 -9.50
N ARG A 70 9.11 8.92 -9.64
CA ARG A 70 9.96 9.24 -8.49
C ARG A 70 9.39 10.39 -7.66
N SER A 71 8.94 11.46 -8.32
CA SER A 71 8.33 12.63 -7.67
C SER A 71 7.07 12.28 -6.88
N PHE A 72 6.26 11.36 -7.39
CA PHE A 72 5.11 10.85 -6.64
C PHE A 72 5.56 10.09 -5.39
N TYR A 73 6.57 9.21 -5.48
CA TYR A 73 7.06 8.48 -4.32
C TYR A 73 7.76 9.36 -3.28
N ASP A 74 8.46 10.43 -3.68
CA ASP A 74 8.98 11.45 -2.75
C ASP A 74 7.82 12.14 -2.00
N SER A 75 6.74 12.44 -2.71
CA SER A 75 5.52 13.04 -2.13
C SER A 75 4.79 12.05 -1.22
N ALA A 76 4.71 10.77 -1.60
CA ALA A 76 4.15 9.70 -0.78
C ALA A 76 4.93 9.53 0.53
N PHE A 77 6.27 9.56 0.47
CA PHE A 77 7.11 9.60 1.66
C PHE A 77 6.78 10.82 2.53
N ALA A 78 6.66 12.01 1.93
CA ALA A 78 6.32 13.23 2.67
C ALA A 78 4.93 13.19 3.32
N ALA A 79 3.94 12.56 2.68
CA ALA A 79 2.57 12.42 3.15
C ALA A 79 2.43 11.50 4.38
N LEU A 80 3.29 10.48 4.51
CA LEU A 80 3.26 9.56 5.64
C LEU A 80 3.73 10.22 6.94
N ARG A 81 3.15 9.91 8.10
CA ARG A 81 3.73 10.25 9.40
C ARG A 81 4.97 9.40 9.69
N PRO A 82 5.86 9.80 10.62
CA PRO A 82 6.98 8.96 11.05
C PRO A 82 6.49 7.57 11.49
N GLY A 83 7.09 6.51 10.94
CA GLY A 83 6.66 5.13 11.18
C GLY A 83 5.51 4.65 10.29
N GLY A 84 4.99 5.50 9.39
CA GLY A 84 3.96 5.15 8.44
C GLY A 84 4.44 4.26 7.30
N VAL A 85 3.49 3.70 6.55
CA VAL A 85 3.76 2.78 5.44
C VAL A 85 2.95 3.15 4.19
N MET A 86 3.63 3.17 3.05
CA MET A 86 2.97 3.13 1.75
C MET A 86 2.77 1.67 1.34
N VAL A 87 1.58 1.35 0.84
CA VAL A 87 1.22 0.05 0.27
C VAL A 87 0.81 0.29 -1.17
N ALA A 88 1.60 -0.17 -2.13
CA ALA A 88 1.33 0.02 -3.56
C ALA A 88 0.98 -1.32 -4.21
N ASN A 89 -0.08 -1.32 -5.01
CA ASN A 89 -0.53 -2.48 -5.79
C ASN A 89 0.03 -2.39 -7.22
N PHE A 90 0.67 -3.46 -7.69
CA PHE A 90 1.19 -3.58 -9.05
C PHE A 90 0.77 -4.91 -9.68
N MET A 91 0.62 -4.94 -11.01
CA MET A 91 0.52 -6.21 -11.73
C MET A 91 1.83 -6.98 -11.62
N SER A 92 1.77 -8.27 -11.34
CA SER A 92 2.94 -9.13 -11.17
C SER A 92 3.74 -9.34 -12.47
N ASP A 93 3.07 -9.24 -13.61
CA ASP A 93 3.62 -9.40 -14.96
C ASP A 93 4.05 -8.06 -15.60
N ASP A 94 3.88 -6.93 -14.90
CA ASP A 94 4.37 -5.64 -15.39
C ASP A 94 5.90 -5.65 -15.43
N LYS A 95 6.44 -5.62 -16.64
CA LYS A 95 7.89 -5.59 -16.92
C LYS A 95 8.62 -4.41 -16.27
N ARG A 96 7.90 -3.40 -15.77
CA ARG A 96 8.44 -2.20 -15.12
C ARG A 96 8.49 -2.32 -13.59
N ILE A 97 8.04 -3.44 -13.00
CA ILE A 97 7.99 -3.60 -11.54
C ILE A 97 9.33 -3.33 -10.85
N GLU A 98 10.45 -3.78 -11.43
CA GLU A 98 11.79 -3.51 -10.93
C GLU A 98 12.13 -2.01 -10.97
N THR A 99 11.71 -1.32 -12.04
CA THR A 99 11.87 0.15 -12.15
C THR A 99 11.06 0.87 -11.08
N TYR A 100 9.84 0.42 -10.80
CA TYR A 100 8.99 1.00 -9.76
C TYR A 100 9.58 0.77 -8.37
N CYS A 101 10.05 -0.44 -8.08
CA CYS A 101 10.74 -0.76 -6.83
C CYS A 101 12.00 0.08 -6.64
N GLY A 102 12.80 0.25 -7.69
CA GLY A 102 13.99 1.11 -7.66
C GLY A 102 13.66 2.57 -7.32
N ARG A 103 12.58 3.13 -7.90
CA ARG A 103 12.13 4.50 -7.58
C ARG A 103 11.58 4.62 -6.16
N ILE A 104 10.94 3.58 -5.64
CA ILE A 104 10.51 3.51 -4.25
C ILE A 104 11.74 3.49 -3.33
N GLU A 105 12.72 2.64 -3.62
CA GLU A 105 13.98 2.58 -2.85
C GLU A 105 14.68 3.92 -2.78
N ASP A 106 14.80 4.56 -3.93
CA ASP A 106 15.31 5.90 -4.13
C ASP A 106 14.67 6.97 -3.22
N SER A 107 13.35 6.85 -2.97
CA SER A 107 12.57 7.81 -2.17
C SER A 107 12.52 7.45 -0.69
N PHE A 108 12.45 6.16 -0.37
CA PHE A 108 12.30 5.63 0.99
C PHE A 108 13.63 5.21 1.65
N GLY A 109 14.73 5.21 0.89
CA GLY A 109 16.08 4.87 1.34
C GLY A 109 16.33 3.38 1.58
N ARG A 110 15.45 2.51 1.07
CA ARG A 110 15.55 1.04 1.10
C ARG A 110 14.51 0.38 0.21
N ASN A 111 14.78 -0.84 -0.21
CA ASN A 111 13.86 -1.65 -0.99
C ASN A 111 12.49 -1.82 -0.29
N PRO A 112 11.37 -1.79 -1.04
CA PRO A 112 10.08 -2.17 -0.49
C PRO A 112 10.06 -3.67 -0.18
N ALA A 113 9.30 -4.05 0.85
CA ALA A 113 8.95 -5.46 1.03
C ALA A 113 7.87 -5.86 0.02
N LEU A 114 8.06 -6.99 -0.67
CA LEU A 114 7.16 -7.47 -1.71
C LEU A 114 6.35 -8.68 -1.22
N LEU A 115 5.04 -8.64 -1.43
CA LEU A 115 4.14 -9.76 -1.21
C LEU A 115 3.40 -10.05 -2.51
N LEU A 116 3.33 -11.32 -2.90
CA LEU A 116 2.45 -11.75 -3.99
C LEU A 116 1.06 -11.99 -3.41
N ALA A 117 0.03 -11.38 -3.99
CA ALA A 117 -1.35 -11.67 -3.62
C ALA A 117 -1.77 -13.05 -4.18
N GLU A 118 -2.82 -13.63 -3.60
CA GLU A 118 -3.41 -14.88 -4.11
C GLU A 118 -3.83 -14.73 -5.58
N GLU A 119 -3.79 -15.84 -6.33
CA GLU A 119 -3.92 -15.91 -7.80
C GLU A 119 -2.72 -15.39 -8.62
N GLU A 120 -1.64 -14.94 -7.96
CA GLU A 120 -0.36 -14.53 -8.57
C GLU A 120 -0.43 -13.32 -9.51
N ASP A 121 -1.57 -12.65 -9.67
CA ASP A 121 -1.72 -11.53 -10.61
C ASP A 121 -1.20 -10.20 -10.07
N ASN A 122 -1.07 -10.05 -8.75
CA ASN A 122 -0.69 -8.78 -8.12
C ASN A 122 0.50 -8.93 -7.17
N VAL A 123 1.39 -7.93 -7.20
CA VAL A 123 2.48 -7.74 -6.23
C VAL A 123 2.19 -6.50 -5.41
N ILE A 124 2.13 -6.68 -4.10
CA ILE A 124 1.97 -5.61 -3.12
C ILE A 124 3.34 -5.20 -2.59
N ALA A 125 3.69 -3.93 -2.77
CA ALA A 125 4.92 -3.33 -2.28
C ALA A 125 4.67 -2.50 -1.02
N PHE A 126 5.38 -2.81 0.06
CA PHE A 126 5.34 -2.11 1.34
C PHE A 126 6.59 -1.25 1.51
N ALA A 127 6.43 0.07 1.55
CA ALA A 127 7.52 1.03 1.75
C ALA A 127 7.33 1.81 3.06
N LEU A 128 8.23 1.61 4.02
CA LEU A 128 8.10 2.17 5.36
C LEU A 128 8.88 3.47 5.51
N ARG A 129 8.22 4.54 5.97
CA ARG A 129 8.85 5.81 6.40
C ARG A 129 9.53 5.62 7.75
N GLY A 130 10.74 5.06 7.73
CA GLY A 130 11.49 4.70 8.94
C GLY A 130 10.98 3.43 9.62
N GLY A 131 11.34 3.22 10.89
CA GLY A 131 11.04 1.97 11.61
C GLY A 131 12.12 0.89 11.43
N PRO A 132 11.87 -0.34 11.86
CA PRO A 132 12.89 -1.39 11.90
C PRO A 132 13.34 -1.77 10.48
N ARG A 133 14.64 -2.03 10.31
CA ARG A 133 15.21 -2.64 9.09
C ARG A 133 15.08 -4.15 9.06
N ARG A 134 14.71 -4.76 10.19
CA ARG A 134 14.56 -6.20 10.34
C ARG A 134 13.40 -6.49 11.26
N ILE A 135 12.54 -7.41 10.87
CA ILE A 135 11.41 -7.86 11.71
C ILE A 135 11.59 -9.35 12.02
N PRO A 136 11.53 -9.77 13.30
CA PRO A 136 11.58 -11.19 13.66
C PRO A 136 10.42 -11.96 13.02
N TRP A 137 10.71 -13.11 12.42
CA TRP A 137 9.67 -13.97 11.84
C TRP A 137 8.65 -14.43 12.89
N ALA A 138 9.11 -14.70 14.11
CA ALA A 138 8.23 -15.06 15.23
C ALA A 138 7.23 -13.95 15.57
N GLU A 139 7.67 -12.69 15.50
CA GLU A 139 6.80 -11.53 15.73
C GLU A 139 5.78 -11.36 14.59
N LEU A 140 6.23 -11.42 13.33
CA LEU A 140 5.33 -11.36 12.17
C LEU A 140 4.28 -12.46 12.22
N LYS A 141 4.69 -13.71 12.54
CA LYS A 141 3.79 -14.84 12.68
C LYS A 141 2.77 -14.64 13.80
N GLY A 142 3.22 -14.12 14.95
CA GLY A 142 2.33 -13.79 16.06
C GLY A 142 1.29 -12.73 15.69
N ARG A 143 1.71 -11.67 14.98
CA ARG A 143 0.83 -10.60 14.49
C ARG A 143 -0.14 -11.09 13.41
N ALA A 144 0.34 -11.86 12.43
CA ALA A 144 -0.48 -12.45 11.38
C ALA A 144 -1.58 -13.35 11.97
N ARG A 145 -1.24 -14.23 12.92
CA ARG A 145 -2.19 -15.05 13.68
C ARG A 145 -3.28 -14.25 14.38
N ALA A 146 -2.87 -13.17 15.05
CA ALA A 146 -3.81 -12.31 15.75
C ALA A 146 -4.75 -11.60 14.77
N ALA A 147 -4.22 -11.07 13.68
CA ALA A 147 -4.98 -10.38 12.65
C ALA A 147 -5.93 -11.32 11.89
N GLN A 148 -5.48 -12.53 11.54
CA GLN A 148 -6.31 -13.55 10.89
C GLN A 148 -7.54 -13.90 11.71
N ARG A 149 -7.40 -14.05 13.04
CA ARG A 149 -8.55 -14.28 13.93
C ARG A 149 -9.52 -13.09 14.01
N LEU A 150 -9.04 -11.87 13.80
CA LEU A 150 -9.85 -10.66 13.89
C LEU A 150 -10.56 -10.32 12.57
N PHE A 151 -9.93 -10.63 11.44
CA PHE A 151 -10.38 -10.19 10.11
C PHE A 151 -10.82 -11.32 9.19
N ASP A 152 -10.63 -12.58 9.60
CA ASP A 152 -10.93 -13.77 8.81
C ASP A 152 -10.22 -13.78 7.44
N LEU A 153 -8.94 -13.39 7.46
CA LEU A 153 -8.07 -13.33 6.28
C LEU A 153 -6.89 -14.31 6.45
N PRO A 154 -6.44 -15.01 5.37
CA PRO A 154 -5.38 -16.03 5.43
C PRO A 154 -3.95 -15.43 5.58
N LEU A 155 -3.76 -14.53 6.53
CA LEU A 155 -2.52 -13.74 6.66
C LEU A 155 -1.29 -14.57 7.05
N GLU A 156 -1.46 -15.73 7.69
CA GLU A 156 -0.33 -16.63 7.91
C GLU A 156 0.21 -17.24 6.61
N GLU A 157 -0.64 -17.43 5.61
CA GLU A 157 -0.27 -18.04 4.33
C GLU A 157 0.62 -17.09 3.51
N CYS A 158 0.33 -15.79 3.59
CA CYS A 158 1.14 -14.72 3.00
C CYS A 158 2.62 -14.70 3.46
N LEU A 159 2.93 -15.26 4.64
CA LEU A 159 4.30 -15.26 5.17
C LEU A 159 5.28 -16.08 4.33
N ALA A 160 4.79 -17.13 3.66
CA ALA A 160 5.61 -17.94 2.78
C ALA A 160 6.11 -17.11 1.58
N ASP A 161 5.23 -16.34 0.95
CA ASP A 161 5.58 -15.44 -0.15
C ASP A 161 6.46 -14.28 0.28
N LEU A 162 6.14 -13.68 1.42
CA LEU A 162 6.96 -12.64 2.01
C LEU A 162 8.39 -13.16 2.25
N ARG A 163 8.55 -14.42 2.65
CA ARG A 163 9.88 -15.02 2.78
C ARG A 163 10.55 -15.26 1.43
N ARG A 164 9.84 -15.79 0.43
CA ARG A 164 10.40 -16.10 -0.90
C ARG A 164 10.91 -14.85 -1.63
N ARG A 165 10.21 -13.72 -1.52
CA ARG A 165 10.46 -12.53 -2.36
C ARG A 165 11.31 -11.45 -1.70
N ASN A 166 11.66 -11.60 -0.42
CA ASN A 166 12.41 -10.59 0.31
C ASN A 166 13.69 -11.16 0.90
N SER A 167 14.69 -10.29 1.05
CA SER A 167 15.92 -10.61 1.77
C SER A 167 15.59 -11.02 3.20
N HIS A 168 16.13 -12.16 3.66
CA HIS A 168 15.85 -12.66 4.99
C HIS A 168 16.98 -13.54 5.53
N THR A 169 16.97 -13.73 6.85
CA THR A 169 17.73 -14.78 7.52
C THR A 169 16.76 -15.82 8.10
N ALA A 170 17.29 -16.86 8.74
CA ALA A 170 16.49 -17.83 9.46
C ALA A 170 15.55 -17.19 10.50
N GLN A 171 15.98 -16.08 11.12
CA GLN A 171 15.27 -15.43 12.23
C GLN A 171 14.54 -14.14 11.86
N PHE A 172 14.96 -13.45 10.78
CA PHE A 172 14.45 -12.11 10.45
C PHE A 172 14.07 -11.97 8.98
N LEU A 173 12.99 -11.25 8.72
CA LEU A 173 12.77 -10.54 7.46
C LEU A 173 13.61 -9.27 7.45
N THR A 174 14.25 -8.93 6.34
CA THR A 174 14.97 -7.67 6.14
C THR A 174 14.16 -6.74 5.24
N LEU A 175 14.04 -5.47 5.66
CA LEU A 175 13.32 -4.38 5.01
C LEU A 175 14.29 -3.28 4.58
#